data_AF-A0A8H8S3V7-F1
#
_entry.id   AF-A0A8H8S3V7-F1
#
_cell.length_a   1.000
_cell.length_b   1.000
_cell.length_c   1.000
_cell.angle_alpha   90.00
_cell.angle_beta   90.00
_cell.angle_gamma   90.00
#
_symmetry.space_group_name_H-M   'P 1'
#
loop_
_entity.id
_entity.type
_entity.pdbx_description
1 polymer ?
#
loop_
_entity_poly.entity_id
_entity_poly.type
_entity_poly.pdbx_seq_one_letter_code
_entity_poly.pdbx_strand_id
1 'polypeptide(L)'
;MSETLADVGVDQPQAPPIIFTRPGLVPDVCLKVFHQPFHLHSAALKLKSVFFCKFLDSPDKLASSGHSAALFKYDWVTKIDEDGTWQLVCSSAPKLNGSKEGVFTGDIESEIRAFEILLRAMYGRSLSIDSTTLFYLAVELADYYCALPVLSSALNVVFYTNLVLIEATYHEPHILIKTAVKLRNAVLYRECLIQTMGPWSQPQYKEIEDESLRRIAAAAHSTLKDMVSETQYSTIKSLDWALNYREYLVEPTFLFETLWNTIDGV
;
A
#
# COMPACT_ATOMS: atom_id res chain seq x y z
N MET A 1 -18.28 -55.43 -12.26
CA MET A 1 -18.73 -54.66 -13.43
C MET A 1 -19.25 -53.35 -12.88
N SER A 2 -18.41 -52.43 -12.40
CA SER A 2 -17.31 -51.74 -13.10
C SER A 2 -17.79 -51.05 -14.37
N GLU A 3 -17.40 -49.79 -14.49
CA GLU A 3 -17.40 -48.91 -15.67
C GLU A 3 -18.64 -48.01 -15.86
N THR A 4 -18.55 -46.70 -16.14
CA THR A 4 -17.48 -45.70 -16.15
C THR A 4 -18.22 -44.37 -16.24
N LEU A 5 -18.12 -43.47 -15.25
CA LEU A 5 -18.57 -42.08 -15.42
C LEU A 5 -17.40 -41.28 -15.98
N ALA A 6 -17.59 -40.88 -17.24
CA ALA A 6 -16.65 -40.13 -18.02
C ALA A 6 -16.25 -38.82 -17.33
N ASP A 7 -14.93 -38.64 -17.29
CA ASP A 7 -14.15 -37.42 -17.27
C ASP A 7 -14.93 -36.21 -17.83
N VAL A 8 -15.32 -35.29 -16.94
CA VAL A 8 -15.80 -33.96 -17.30
C VAL A 8 -14.63 -33.01 -17.07
N GLY A 9 -13.80 -32.84 -18.10
CA GLY A 9 -12.92 -31.69 -18.21
C GLY A 9 -13.76 -30.43 -18.25
N VAL A 10 -13.85 -29.74 -17.12
CA VAL A 10 -14.51 -28.45 -16.99
C VAL A 10 -13.61 -27.41 -17.64
N ASP A 11 -13.84 -27.13 -18.93
CA ASP A 11 -13.33 -25.95 -19.61
C ASP A 11 -14.13 -24.74 -19.10
N GLN A 12 -13.62 -24.07 -18.06
CA GLN A 12 -14.21 -22.83 -17.57
C GLN A 12 -14.14 -21.76 -18.68
N PRO A 13 -15.18 -20.92 -18.86
CA PRO A 13 -15.17 -19.86 -19.87
C PRO A 13 -13.99 -18.91 -19.62
N GLN A 14 -13.02 -18.91 -20.54
CA GLN A 14 -11.83 -18.07 -20.43
C GLN A 14 -12.23 -16.59 -20.55
N ALA A 15 -11.90 -15.81 -19.53
CA ALA A 15 -12.03 -14.36 -19.58
C ALA A 15 -11.13 -13.76 -20.67
N PRO A 16 -11.51 -12.63 -21.29
CA PRO A 16 -10.68 -11.99 -22.30
C PRO A 16 -9.30 -11.60 -21.71
N PRO A 17 -8.20 -11.80 -22.45
CA PRO A 17 -6.86 -11.55 -21.93
C PRO A 17 -6.60 -10.08 -21.66
N ILE A 18 -6.05 -9.77 -20.49
CA ILE A 18 -5.60 -8.43 -20.14
C ILE A 18 -4.18 -8.25 -20.67
N ILE A 19 -4.02 -7.35 -21.65
CA ILE A 19 -2.76 -7.15 -22.36
C ILE A 19 -2.06 -5.89 -21.85
N PHE A 20 -0.83 -6.05 -21.37
CA PHE A 20 0.03 -4.92 -21.04
C PHE A 20 0.97 -4.66 -22.21
N THR A 21 0.72 -3.61 -22.97
CA THR A 21 1.53 -3.19 -24.11
C THR A 21 2.63 -2.19 -23.71
N ARG A 22 3.77 -2.26 -24.38
CA ARG A 22 4.82 -1.24 -24.37
C ARG A 22 5.26 -0.97 -25.82
N PRO A 23 5.45 0.29 -26.23
CA PRO A 23 5.85 0.60 -27.61
C PRO A 23 7.11 -0.16 -28.02
N GLY A 24 7.06 -0.83 -29.18
CA GLY A 24 8.20 -1.57 -29.73
C GLY A 24 8.49 -2.93 -29.09
N LEU A 25 7.67 -3.41 -28.15
CA LEU A 25 7.81 -4.72 -27.53
C LEU A 25 6.58 -5.59 -27.80
N VAL A 26 6.83 -6.87 -28.05
CA VAL A 26 5.81 -7.90 -28.18
C VAL A 26 5.72 -8.66 -26.85
N PRO A 27 4.51 -8.90 -26.30
CA PRO A 27 4.35 -9.72 -25.11
C PRO A 27 4.91 -11.13 -25.32
N ASP A 28 5.84 -11.54 -24.45
CA ASP A 28 6.53 -12.83 -24.49
C ASP A 28 6.21 -13.72 -23.27
N VAL A 29 5.36 -13.23 -22.36
CA VAL A 29 4.92 -13.91 -21.15
C VAL A 29 3.38 -13.99 -21.12
N CYS A 30 2.84 -15.16 -20.85
CA CYS A 30 1.46 -15.37 -20.44
C CYS A 30 1.42 -15.86 -18.99
N LEU A 31 0.78 -15.10 -18.10
CA LEU A 31 0.49 -15.53 -16.74
C LEU A 31 -1.02 -15.77 -16.62
N LYS A 32 -1.44 -17.00 -16.35
CA LYS A 32 -2.84 -17.34 -16.08
C LYS A 32 -3.06 -17.38 -14.58
N VAL A 33 -3.62 -16.30 -14.05
CA VAL A 33 -3.98 -16.19 -12.63
C VAL A 33 -5.41 -16.67 -12.49
N PHE A 34 -5.59 -17.87 -11.94
CA PHE A 34 -6.86 -18.60 -11.96
C PHE A 34 -7.43 -18.66 -13.39
N HIS A 35 -8.58 -18.03 -13.64
CA HIS A 35 -9.25 -18.02 -14.94
C HIS A 35 -8.91 -16.78 -15.79
N GLN A 36 -8.11 -15.84 -15.28
CA GLN A 36 -7.75 -14.60 -15.99
C GLN A 36 -6.35 -14.70 -16.63
N PRO A 37 -6.24 -14.67 -17.97
CA PRO A 37 -4.96 -14.58 -18.66
C PRO A 37 -4.43 -13.14 -18.70
N PHE A 38 -3.13 -12.99 -18.42
CA PHE A 38 -2.36 -11.75 -18.52
C PHE A 38 -1.23 -11.88 -19.54
N HIS A 39 -1.21 -11.04 -20.56
CA HIS A 39 -0.13 -10.98 -21.54
C HIS A 39 0.84 -9.85 -21.21
N LEU A 40 2.11 -10.22 -20.97
CA LEU A 40 3.13 -9.38 -20.34
C LEU A 40 4.48 -9.51 -21.07
N HIS A 41 5.41 -8.65 -20.68
CA HIS A 41 6.80 -8.65 -21.12
C HIS A 41 7.73 -9.14 -20.00
N SER A 42 8.56 -10.13 -20.28
CA SER A 42 9.54 -10.68 -19.34
C SER A 42 10.51 -9.61 -18.85
N ALA A 43 10.98 -8.74 -19.74
CA ALA A 43 11.86 -7.63 -19.40
C ALA A 43 11.23 -6.67 -18.37
N ALA A 44 9.92 -6.43 -18.47
CA ALA A 44 9.22 -5.57 -17.52
C ALA A 44 9.15 -6.20 -16.12
N LEU A 45 8.81 -7.49 -16.04
CA LEU A 45 8.69 -8.22 -14.79
C LEU A 45 10.04 -8.38 -14.09
N LYS A 46 11.09 -8.78 -14.82
CA LYS A 46 12.45 -8.98 -14.28
C LYS A 46 13.04 -7.70 -13.72
N LEU A 47 12.77 -6.56 -14.35
CA LEU A 47 13.23 -5.26 -13.89
C LEU A 47 12.59 -4.83 -12.55
N LYS A 48 11.38 -5.32 -12.27
CA LYS A 48 10.52 -4.82 -11.19
C LYS A 48 10.28 -5.84 -10.06
N SER A 49 10.77 -7.06 -10.21
CA SER A 49 10.64 -8.13 -9.24
C SER A 49 11.87 -9.03 -9.26
N VAL A 50 12.48 -9.20 -8.09
CA VAL A 50 13.60 -10.13 -7.91
C VAL A 50 13.14 -11.58 -8.12
N PHE A 51 11.89 -11.89 -7.77
CA PHE A 51 11.29 -13.19 -8.01
C PHE A 51 11.28 -13.50 -9.51
N PHE A 52 10.66 -12.65 -10.34
CA PHE A 52 10.58 -12.90 -11.78
C PHE A 52 11.96 -12.88 -12.45
N CYS A 53 12.90 -12.06 -11.94
CA CYS A 53 14.29 -12.07 -12.38
C CYS A 53 14.95 -13.46 -12.23
N LYS A 54 14.79 -14.09 -11.07
CA LYS A 54 15.39 -15.40 -10.78
C LYS A 54 14.64 -16.55 -11.45
N PHE A 55 13.31 -16.54 -11.37
CA PHE A 55 12.50 -17.71 -11.68
C PHE A 55 12.02 -17.80 -13.12
N LEU A 56 12.05 -16.73 -13.92
CA LEU A 56 11.69 -16.83 -15.34
C LEU A 56 12.78 -17.56 -16.14
N ASP A 57 14.06 -17.28 -15.89
CA ASP A 57 15.18 -17.87 -16.64
C ASP A 57 15.82 -19.09 -15.96
N SER A 58 15.17 -19.64 -14.93
CA SER A 58 15.71 -20.83 -14.24
C SER A 58 15.84 -22.00 -15.23
N PRO A 59 16.99 -22.71 -15.24
CA PRO A 59 17.27 -23.76 -16.23
C PRO A 59 16.25 -24.90 -16.21
N ASP A 60 15.69 -25.21 -15.04
CA ASP A 60 14.62 -26.21 -14.84
C ASP A 60 13.35 -25.89 -15.65
N LYS A 61 13.13 -24.61 -15.97
CA LYS A 61 11.94 -24.13 -16.71
C LYS A 61 12.23 -23.89 -18.19
N LEU A 62 13.48 -23.63 -18.55
CA LEU A 62 13.92 -23.54 -19.94
C LEU A 62 13.97 -24.92 -20.60
N ALA A 63 14.35 -25.97 -19.88
CA ALA A 63 14.33 -27.35 -20.37
C ALA A 63 12.94 -27.80 -20.85
N SER A 64 11.88 -27.32 -20.18
CA SER A 64 10.49 -27.64 -20.51
C SER A 64 9.88 -26.76 -21.61
N SER A 65 10.52 -25.65 -21.97
CA SER A 65 10.07 -24.75 -23.06
C SER A 65 10.44 -25.24 -24.47
N GLY A 66 11.27 -26.28 -24.56
CA GLY A 66 11.71 -26.86 -25.84
C GLY A 66 10.68 -27.73 -26.56
N HIS A 67 9.52 -27.99 -25.95
CA HIS A 67 8.50 -28.89 -26.50
C HIS A 67 7.13 -28.19 -26.56
N SER A 68 6.67 -27.96 -27.80
CA SER A 68 5.30 -27.60 -28.23
C SER A 68 4.91 -26.11 -28.32
N ALA A 69 4.64 -25.68 -29.57
CA ALA A 69 3.51 -24.86 -30.05
C ALA A 69 2.99 -23.62 -29.26
N ALA A 70 3.68 -23.14 -28.24
CA ALA A 70 3.24 -22.00 -27.43
C ALA A 70 3.62 -20.67 -28.09
N LEU A 71 2.65 -19.77 -28.24
CA LEU A 71 2.84 -18.41 -28.76
C LEU A 71 3.73 -17.52 -27.86
N PHE A 72 3.94 -17.93 -26.60
CA PHE A 72 4.68 -17.18 -25.59
C PHE A 72 5.92 -17.96 -25.14
N LYS A 73 7.02 -17.23 -24.89
CA LYS A 73 8.27 -17.80 -24.38
C LYS A 73 8.11 -18.34 -22.95
N TYR A 74 7.30 -17.66 -22.14
CA TYR A 74 6.98 -18.08 -20.79
C TYR A 74 5.47 -18.22 -20.65
N ASP A 75 4.99 -19.42 -20.30
CA ASP A 75 3.59 -19.69 -19.98
C ASP A 75 3.51 -20.26 -18.56
N TRP A 76 2.78 -19.57 -17.70
CA TRP A 76 2.68 -19.88 -16.27
C TRP A 76 1.23 -19.92 -15.85
N VAL A 77 0.89 -20.85 -14.98
CA VAL A 77 -0.46 -21.10 -14.49
C VAL A 77 -0.50 -21.07 -12.96
N THR A 78 -1.64 -20.69 -12.41
CA THR A 78 -1.91 -20.84 -10.97
C THR A 78 -1.91 -22.31 -10.60
N LYS A 79 -1.14 -22.66 -9.57
CA LYS A 79 -1.23 -23.91 -8.84
C LYS A 79 -1.65 -23.60 -7.41
N ILE A 80 -2.60 -24.38 -6.90
CA ILE A 80 -3.07 -24.30 -5.51
C ILE A 80 -2.32 -25.36 -4.71
N ASP A 81 -1.65 -24.93 -3.65
CA ASP A 81 -0.91 -25.80 -2.73
C ASP A 81 -1.83 -26.41 -1.67
N GLU A 82 -1.33 -27.41 -0.93
CA GLU A 82 -2.13 -28.18 0.04
C GLU A 82 -2.67 -27.32 1.20
N ASP A 83 -2.00 -26.21 1.51
CA ASP A 83 -2.42 -25.24 2.52
C ASP A 83 -3.52 -24.28 2.04
N GLY A 84 -3.94 -24.41 0.77
CA GLY A 84 -4.93 -23.53 0.15
C GLY A 84 -4.35 -22.20 -0.32
N THR A 85 -3.04 -21.99 -0.24
CA THR A 85 -2.37 -20.86 -0.88
C THR A 85 -2.15 -21.14 -2.37
N TRP A 86 -1.91 -20.09 -3.16
CA TRP A 86 -1.71 -20.22 -4.59
C TRP A 86 -0.38 -19.60 -5.02
N GLN A 87 0.24 -20.21 -6.03
CA GLN A 87 1.49 -19.74 -6.61
C GLN A 87 1.51 -19.91 -8.13
N LEU A 88 2.31 -19.10 -8.81
CA LEU A 88 2.53 -19.24 -10.25
C LEU A 88 3.61 -20.30 -10.52
N VAL A 89 3.26 -21.30 -11.34
CA VAL A 89 4.19 -22.34 -11.79
C VAL A 89 4.25 -22.39 -13.32
N CYS A 90 5.37 -22.85 -13.88
CA CYS A 90 5.50 -23.00 -15.33
C CYS A 90 4.56 -24.10 -15.83
N SER A 91 3.79 -23.82 -16.90
CA SER A 91 2.77 -24.76 -17.42
C SER A 91 3.37 -26.07 -17.92
N SER A 92 4.64 -26.06 -18.31
CA SER A 92 5.39 -27.21 -18.82
C SER A 92 6.21 -27.94 -17.74
N ALA A 93 6.13 -27.52 -16.47
CA ALA A 93 6.79 -28.22 -15.38
C ALA A 93 6.18 -29.63 -15.20
N PRO A 94 6.98 -30.68 -15.01
CA PRO A 94 6.45 -32.03 -14.80
C PRO A 94 5.55 -32.03 -13.57
N LYS A 95 4.29 -32.46 -13.74
CA LYS A 95 3.38 -32.69 -12.62
C LYS A 95 4.06 -33.66 -11.67
N LEU A 96 4.43 -33.20 -10.47
CA LEU A 96 5.00 -34.07 -9.45
C LEU A 96 3.89 -35.06 -9.06
N ASN A 97 4.00 -36.30 -9.51
CA ASN A 97 3.03 -37.36 -9.24
C ASN A 97 2.89 -37.53 -7.72
N GLY A 98 1.84 -36.98 -7.13
CA GLY A 98 1.56 -37.11 -5.69
C GLY A 98 1.17 -35.83 -4.94
N SER A 99 1.33 -34.62 -5.52
CA SER A 99 0.75 -33.42 -4.89
C SER A 99 -0.76 -33.47 -5.00
N LYS A 100 -1.46 -33.47 -3.86
CA LYS A 100 -2.89 -33.18 -3.84
C LYS A 100 -3.04 -31.70 -4.21
N GLU A 101 -3.75 -31.40 -5.30
CA GLU A 101 -4.13 -30.02 -5.57
C GLU A 101 -5.11 -29.58 -4.46
N GLY A 102 -4.75 -28.50 -3.76
CA GLY A 102 -5.64 -27.92 -2.76
C GLY A 102 -6.87 -27.30 -3.41
N VAL A 103 -7.90 -27.06 -2.60
CA VAL A 103 -9.05 -26.24 -3.01
C VAL A 103 -8.82 -24.84 -2.48
N PHE A 104 -8.78 -23.85 -3.37
CA PHE A 104 -8.69 -22.46 -2.96
C PHE A 104 -10.03 -22.03 -2.35
N THR A 105 -10.00 -21.57 -1.10
CA THR A 105 -11.19 -21.18 -0.34
C THR A 105 -11.39 -19.66 -0.27
N GLY A 106 -10.46 -18.87 -0.81
CA GLY A 106 -10.53 -17.42 -0.85
C GLY A 106 -11.36 -16.87 -2.01
N ASP A 107 -11.45 -15.54 -2.08
CA ASP A 107 -12.10 -14.85 -3.20
C ASP A 107 -11.16 -14.72 -4.40
N ILE A 108 -11.40 -15.56 -5.40
CA ILE A 108 -10.61 -15.61 -6.65
C ILE A 108 -10.59 -14.25 -7.36
N GLU A 109 -11.71 -13.51 -7.34
CA GLU A 109 -11.79 -12.21 -8.04
C GLU A 109 -10.92 -11.16 -7.34
N SER A 110 -10.91 -11.14 -6.02
CA SER A 110 -10.03 -10.25 -5.26
C SER A 110 -8.55 -10.56 -5.49
N GLU A 111 -8.17 -11.84 -5.56
CA GLU A 111 -6.80 -12.26 -5.88
C GLU A 111 -6.36 -11.79 -7.28
N ILE A 112 -7.22 -11.99 -8.28
CA ILE A 112 -6.97 -11.53 -9.66
C ILE A 112 -6.78 -10.02 -9.69
N ARG A 113 -7.68 -9.26 -9.06
CA ARG A 113 -7.59 -7.79 -9.01
C ARG A 113 -6.37 -7.30 -8.23
N ALA A 114 -6.03 -7.93 -7.12
CA ALA A 114 -4.84 -7.58 -6.33
C ALA A 114 -3.56 -7.82 -7.15
N PHE A 115 -3.50 -8.93 -7.87
CA PHE A 115 -2.39 -9.21 -8.79
C PHE A 115 -2.37 -8.20 -9.96
N GLU A 116 -3.52 -7.81 -10.50
CA GLU A 116 -3.59 -6.78 -11.53
C GLU A 116 -3.06 -5.42 -11.03
N ILE A 117 -3.38 -5.00 -9.80
CA ILE A 117 -2.82 -3.79 -9.17
C ILE A 117 -1.30 -3.87 -9.14
N LEU A 118 -0.74 -5.01 -8.76
CA LEU A 118 0.70 -5.22 -8.75
C LEU A 118 1.31 -5.10 -10.16
N LEU A 119 0.68 -5.70 -11.17
CA LEU A 119 1.10 -5.59 -12.57
C LEU A 119 1.02 -4.14 -13.07
N ARG A 120 -0.05 -3.42 -12.76
CA ARG A 120 -0.19 -1.98 -13.09
C ARG A 120 0.94 -1.17 -12.47
N ALA A 121 1.31 -1.44 -11.21
CA ALA A 121 2.45 -0.81 -10.56
C ALA A 121 3.78 -1.11 -11.30
N MET A 122 4.02 -2.36 -11.71
CA MET A 122 5.22 -2.74 -12.49
C MET A 122 5.29 -2.05 -13.85
N TYR A 123 4.14 -1.73 -14.44
CA TYR A 123 4.05 -1.04 -15.73
C TYR A 123 3.95 0.49 -15.62
N GLY A 124 3.91 1.05 -14.41
CA GLY A 124 3.69 2.49 -14.22
C GLY A 124 2.33 2.97 -14.71
N ARG A 125 1.33 2.09 -14.72
CA ARG A 125 -0.07 2.45 -15.02
C ARG A 125 -0.77 2.97 -13.76
N SER A 126 -1.85 3.71 -13.93
CA SER A 126 -2.67 4.18 -12.80
C SER A 126 -3.25 3.01 -12.01
N LEU A 127 -3.21 3.12 -10.68
CA LEU A 127 -3.79 2.13 -9.78
C LEU A 127 -5.25 2.49 -9.49
N SER A 128 -6.13 1.49 -9.54
CA SER A 128 -7.48 1.58 -8.98
C SER A 128 -7.52 0.67 -7.77
N ILE A 129 -7.71 1.26 -6.59
CA ILE A 129 -7.83 0.52 -5.33
C ILE A 129 -9.21 0.85 -4.78
N ASP A 130 -10.10 -0.14 -4.84
CA ASP A 130 -11.52 0.05 -4.53
C ASP A 130 -11.87 -0.36 -3.09
N SER A 131 -10.96 -1.05 -2.40
CA SER A 131 -11.16 -1.57 -1.04
C SER A 131 -9.83 -1.69 -0.29
N THR A 132 -9.88 -1.54 1.04
CA THR A 132 -8.73 -1.76 1.94
C THR A 132 -8.29 -3.23 1.94
N THR A 133 -9.23 -4.17 1.87
CA THR A 133 -8.92 -5.61 1.73
C THR A 133 -8.10 -5.88 0.49
N LEU A 134 -8.50 -5.28 -0.65
CA LEU A 134 -7.79 -5.41 -1.92
C LEU A 134 -6.39 -4.80 -1.84
N PHE A 135 -6.25 -3.67 -1.15
CA PHE A 135 -4.96 -3.04 -0.89
C PHE A 135 -4.03 -3.96 -0.09
N TYR A 136 -4.49 -4.50 1.05
CA TYR A 136 -3.67 -5.40 1.87
C TYR A 136 -3.29 -6.65 1.09
N LEU A 137 -4.20 -7.23 0.32
CA LEU A 137 -3.91 -8.37 -0.53
C LEU A 137 -2.84 -8.06 -1.58
N ALA A 138 -2.92 -6.89 -2.23
CA ALA A 138 -1.89 -6.44 -3.17
C ALA A 138 -0.52 -6.26 -2.49
N VAL A 139 -0.47 -5.83 -1.22
CA VAL A 139 0.77 -5.75 -0.45
C VAL A 139 1.34 -7.12 -0.15
N GLU A 140 0.52 -8.10 0.24
CA GLU A 140 0.98 -9.47 0.47
C GLU A 140 1.51 -10.12 -0.81
N LEU A 141 0.81 -9.96 -1.94
CA LEU A 141 1.32 -10.41 -3.24
C LEU A 141 2.61 -9.70 -3.62
N ALA A 142 2.74 -8.40 -3.34
CA ALA A 142 3.96 -7.65 -3.60
C ALA A 142 5.13 -8.12 -2.71
N ASP A 143 4.87 -8.56 -1.48
CA ASP A 143 5.88 -9.16 -0.61
C ASP A 143 6.35 -10.51 -1.17
N TYR A 144 5.39 -11.40 -1.46
CA TYR A 144 5.66 -12.72 -2.03
C TYR A 144 6.45 -12.64 -3.35
N TYR A 145 5.98 -11.83 -4.30
CA TYR A 145 6.65 -11.62 -5.58
C TYR A 145 7.82 -10.63 -5.52
N CYS A 146 8.29 -10.26 -4.32
CA CYS A 146 9.48 -9.43 -4.11
C CYS A 146 9.44 -8.09 -4.89
N ALA A 147 8.30 -7.41 -4.83
CA ALA A 147 7.94 -6.22 -5.59
C ALA A 147 7.39 -5.06 -4.73
N LEU A 148 7.51 -5.13 -3.39
CA LEU A 148 7.12 -4.05 -2.47
C LEU A 148 7.63 -2.65 -2.86
N PRO A 149 8.90 -2.45 -3.30
CA PRO A 149 9.39 -1.12 -3.66
C PRO A 149 8.64 -0.51 -4.85
N VAL A 150 8.18 -1.34 -5.78
CA VAL A 150 7.47 -0.92 -6.97
C VAL A 150 6.05 -0.48 -6.63
N LEU A 151 5.37 -1.27 -5.80
CA LEU A 151 4.05 -0.91 -5.28
C LEU A 151 4.14 0.37 -4.43
N SER A 152 5.13 0.45 -3.53
CA SER A 152 5.39 1.62 -2.69
C SER A 152 5.57 2.91 -3.51
N SER A 153 6.36 2.85 -4.59
CA SER A 153 6.56 4.01 -5.47
C SER A 153 5.28 4.40 -6.22
N ALA A 154 4.47 3.44 -6.66
CA ALA A 154 3.23 3.71 -7.38
C ALA A 154 2.17 4.34 -6.46
N LEU A 155 2.13 3.91 -5.20
CA LEU A 155 1.23 4.48 -4.18
C LEU A 155 1.52 5.95 -3.90
N ASN A 156 2.77 6.42 -3.95
CA ASN A 156 3.10 7.83 -3.75
C ASN A 156 2.36 8.76 -4.74
N VAL A 157 2.12 8.28 -5.96
CA VAL A 157 1.41 9.05 -7.00
C VAL A 157 -0.09 9.05 -6.75
N VAL A 158 -0.63 7.94 -6.25
CA VAL A 158 -2.08 7.69 -6.20
C VAL A 158 -2.68 8.06 -4.84
N PHE A 159 -1.89 8.12 -3.78
CA PHE A 159 -2.35 8.27 -2.39
C PHE A 159 -3.34 9.43 -2.20
N TYR A 160 -2.99 10.63 -2.69
CA TYR A 160 -3.84 11.82 -2.54
C TYR A 160 -5.09 11.84 -3.43
N THR A 161 -5.21 10.90 -4.36
CA THR A 161 -6.34 10.79 -5.29
C THR A 161 -7.27 9.63 -4.97
N ASN A 162 -6.84 8.70 -4.13
CA ASN A 162 -7.59 7.50 -3.80
C ASN A 162 -8.28 7.64 -2.45
N LEU A 163 -9.61 7.82 -2.49
CA LEU A 163 -10.43 8.02 -1.29
C LEU A 163 -10.36 6.84 -0.32
N VAL A 164 -10.24 5.61 -0.81
CA VAL A 164 -10.17 4.41 0.04
C VAL A 164 -8.93 4.43 0.93
N LEU A 165 -7.77 4.79 0.38
CA LEU A 165 -6.54 4.92 1.17
C LEU A 165 -6.61 6.08 2.15
N ILE A 166 -7.23 7.20 1.75
CA ILE A 166 -7.43 8.35 2.62
C ILE A 166 -8.35 7.96 3.79
N GLU A 167 -9.51 7.36 3.52
CA GLU A 167 -10.46 6.89 4.54
C GLU A 167 -9.82 5.87 5.49
N ALA A 168 -9.01 4.95 4.97
CA ALA A 168 -8.28 3.99 5.78
C ALA A 168 -7.30 4.66 6.75
N THR A 169 -6.68 5.77 6.36
CA THR A 169 -5.80 6.54 7.26
C THR A 169 -6.56 7.19 8.42
N TYR A 170 -7.87 7.44 8.28
CA TYR A 170 -8.69 8.00 9.35
C TYR A 170 -9.33 6.94 10.25
N HIS A 171 -9.81 5.84 9.65
CA HIS A 171 -10.59 4.84 10.38
C HIS A 171 -9.71 3.78 11.06
N GLU A 172 -8.63 3.35 10.42
CA GLU A 172 -7.81 2.23 10.88
C GLU A 172 -6.28 2.53 10.80
N PRO A 173 -5.80 3.71 11.22
CA PRO A 173 -4.38 4.07 11.07
C PRO A 173 -3.45 3.17 11.88
N HIS A 174 -3.92 2.58 12.97
CA HIS A 174 -3.13 1.67 13.82
C HIS A 174 -2.81 0.33 13.12
N ILE A 175 -3.65 -0.10 12.16
CA ILE A 175 -3.39 -1.26 11.30
C ILE A 175 -2.53 -0.83 10.11
N LEU A 176 -2.95 0.25 9.44
CA LEU A 176 -2.33 0.71 8.19
C LEU A 176 -0.86 1.16 8.37
N ILE A 177 -0.49 1.67 9.54
CA ILE A 177 0.89 2.07 9.85
C ILE A 177 1.89 0.91 9.71
N LYS A 178 1.49 -0.32 10.06
CA LYS A 178 2.35 -1.51 9.90
C LYS A 178 2.60 -1.79 8.42
N THR A 179 1.56 -1.70 7.61
CA THR A 179 1.63 -1.86 6.16
C THR A 179 2.48 -0.77 5.53
N ALA A 180 2.38 0.46 6.02
CA ALA A 180 3.23 1.57 5.57
C ALA A 180 4.72 1.31 5.84
N VAL A 181 5.05 0.75 7.02
CA VAL A 181 6.42 0.34 7.38
C VAL A 181 6.90 -0.80 6.49
N LYS A 182 6.06 -1.82 6.25
CA LYS A 182 6.36 -2.95 5.35
C LYS A 182 6.68 -2.47 3.93
N LEU A 183 5.89 -1.54 3.41
CA LEU A 183 6.11 -0.91 2.10
C LEU A 183 7.28 0.08 2.08
N ARG A 184 7.82 0.45 3.25
CA ARG A 184 8.77 1.56 3.42
C ARG A 184 8.27 2.85 2.76
N ASN A 185 6.96 3.09 2.84
CA ASN A 185 6.33 4.25 2.24
C ASN A 185 6.28 5.41 3.24
N ALA A 186 7.13 6.41 3.02
CA ALA A 186 7.25 7.54 3.96
C ALA A 186 6.01 8.43 4.02
N VAL A 187 5.29 8.59 2.90
CA VAL A 187 4.08 9.43 2.84
C VAL A 187 2.98 8.78 3.66
N LEU A 188 2.64 7.52 3.35
CA LEU A 188 1.63 6.75 4.04
C LEU A 188 1.96 6.61 5.54
N TYR A 189 3.24 6.36 5.86
CA TYR A 189 3.68 6.24 7.26
C TYR A 189 3.43 7.53 8.04
N ARG A 190 3.78 8.69 7.48
CA ARG A 190 3.59 9.99 8.14
C ARG A 190 2.12 10.28 8.38
N GLU A 191 1.27 10.06 7.39
CA GLU A 191 -0.17 10.29 7.52
C GLU A 191 -0.77 9.37 8.58
N CYS A 192 -0.47 8.06 8.54
CA CYS A 192 -0.94 7.13 9.57
C CYS A 192 -0.44 7.53 10.96
N LEU A 193 0.84 7.90 11.09
CA LEU A 193 1.42 8.29 12.36
C LEU A 193 0.70 9.52 12.94
N ILE A 194 0.44 10.54 12.12
CA ILE A 194 -0.32 11.73 12.53
C ILE A 194 -1.73 11.33 13.00
N GLN A 195 -2.46 10.52 12.22
CA GLN A 195 -3.81 10.12 12.58
C GLN A 195 -3.85 9.25 13.84
N THR A 196 -2.85 8.40 14.09
CA THR A 196 -2.77 7.61 15.33
C THR A 196 -2.60 8.45 16.60
N MET A 197 -2.17 9.71 16.49
CA MET A 197 -2.03 10.59 17.66
C MET A 197 -3.37 11.11 18.17
N GLY A 198 -4.44 11.06 17.36
CA GLY A 198 -5.78 11.46 17.76
C GLY A 198 -6.69 10.27 18.11
N PRO A 199 -7.88 10.55 18.68
CA PRO A 199 -8.26 11.77 19.40
C PRO A 199 -7.44 12.00 20.68
N TRP A 200 -7.30 13.24 21.14
CA TRP A 200 -6.44 13.59 22.30
C TRP A 200 -6.77 12.83 23.59
N SER A 201 -8.06 12.58 23.84
CA SER A 201 -8.54 11.84 25.00
C SER A 201 -8.23 10.34 24.92
N GLN A 202 -8.26 9.77 23.71
CA GLN A 202 -8.09 8.34 23.46
C GLN A 202 -7.26 8.16 22.19
N PRO A 203 -5.93 8.39 22.26
CA PRO A 203 -5.11 8.35 21.07
C PRO A 203 -4.96 6.91 20.58
N GLN A 204 -5.17 6.71 19.28
CA GLN A 204 -5.21 5.39 18.65
C GLN A 204 -3.85 4.67 18.60
N TYR A 205 -2.72 5.35 18.84
CA TYR A 205 -1.40 4.69 18.88
C TYR A 205 -1.32 3.60 19.95
N LYS A 206 -2.19 3.63 20.97
CA LYS A 206 -2.28 2.61 22.01
C LYS A 206 -2.73 1.25 21.46
N GLU A 207 -3.46 1.25 20.36
CA GLU A 207 -4.00 0.08 19.66
C GLU A 207 -2.98 -0.54 18.70
N ILE A 208 -1.81 0.08 18.52
CA ILE A 208 -0.72 -0.49 17.73
C ILE A 208 -0.16 -1.72 18.47
N GLU A 209 -0.22 -2.87 17.81
CA GLU A 209 0.30 -4.13 18.39
C GLU A 209 1.84 -4.16 18.46
N ASP A 210 2.52 -3.53 17.49
CA ASP A 210 3.98 -3.49 17.45
C ASP A 210 4.52 -2.53 18.53
N GLU A 211 5.25 -3.09 19.50
CA GLU A 211 5.77 -2.33 20.63
C GLU A 211 6.80 -1.27 20.23
N SER A 212 7.55 -1.48 19.15
CA SER A 212 8.52 -0.50 18.68
C SER A 212 7.82 0.72 18.07
N LEU A 213 6.83 0.47 17.21
CA LEU A 213 6.02 1.52 16.59
C LEU A 213 5.18 2.24 17.63
N ARG A 214 4.60 1.51 18.59
CA ARG A 214 3.85 2.09 19.69
C ARG A 214 4.71 3.04 20.52
N ARG A 215 5.95 2.68 20.83
CA ARG A 215 6.88 3.58 21.57
C ARG A 215 7.23 4.84 20.78
N ILE A 216 7.46 4.71 19.47
CA ILE A 216 7.73 5.86 18.59
C ILE A 216 6.52 6.82 18.59
N ALA A 217 5.31 6.27 18.40
CA ALA A 217 4.09 7.06 18.40
C ALA A 217 3.78 7.68 19.76
N ALA A 218 4.04 6.97 20.86
CA ALA A 218 3.90 7.50 22.22
C ALA A 218 4.87 8.66 22.49
N ALA A 219 6.13 8.56 22.03
CA ALA A 219 7.09 9.64 22.13
C ALA A 219 6.62 10.87 21.35
N ALA A 220 6.16 10.69 20.12
CA ALA A 220 5.62 11.78 19.30
C ALA A 220 4.39 12.44 19.93
N HIS A 221 3.47 11.65 20.51
CA HIS A 221 2.32 12.17 21.24
C HIS A 221 2.74 12.93 22.52
N SER A 222 3.77 12.48 23.23
CA SER A 222 4.31 13.22 24.38
C SER A 222 4.86 14.58 23.96
N THR A 223 5.63 14.64 22.87
CA THR A 223 6.15 15.90 22.33
C THR A 223 5.01 16.85 21.96
N LEU A 224 3.94 16.35 21.33
CA LEU A 224 2.75 17.16 21.05
C LEU A 224 2.08 17.65 22.33
N LYS A 225 1.98 16.81 23.36
CA LYS A 225 1.42 17.17 24.67
C LYS A 225 2.19 18.31 25.33
N ASP A 226 3.51 18.27 25.27
CA ASP A 226 4.36 19.30 25.84
C ASP A 226 4.18 20.63 25.10
N MET A 227 4.20 20.61 23.76
CA MET A 227 3.98 21.82 22.93
C MET A 227 2.60 22.43 23.14
N VAL A 228 1.55 21.62 23.22
CA VAL A 228 0.18 22.09 23.47
C VAL A 228 0.09 22.71 24.87
N SER A 229 0.71 22.08 25.87
CA SER A 229 0.70 22.55 27.25
C SER A 229 1.44 23.89 27.41
N GLU A 230 2.59 24.04 26.74
CA GLU A 230 3.34 25.31 26.70
C GLU A 230 2.54 26.43 26.04
N THR A 231 1.89 26.12 24.91
CA THR A 231 1.04 27.08 24.18
C THR A 231 -0.16 27.50 25.02
N GLN A 232 -0.82 26.56 25.70
CA GLN A 232 -1.95 26.83 26.59
C GLN A 232 -1.53 27.69 27.78
N TYR A 233 -0.39 27.38 28.41
CA TYR A 233 0.16 28.18 29.49
C TYR A 233 0.45 29.63 29.06
N SER A 234 1.10 29.81 27.91
CA SER A 234 1.38 31.14 27.34
C SER A 234 0.10 31.93 27.04
N THR A 235 -0.91 31.26 26.48
CA THR A 235 -2.22 31.85 26.19
C THR A 235 -2.92 32.30 27.47
N ILE A 236 -2.98 31.44 28.50
CA ILE A 236 -3.59 31.75 29.79
C ILE A 236 -2.86 32.91 30.46
N LYS A 237 -1.53 32.92 30.45
CA LYS A 237 -0.72 34.01 31.01
C LYS A 237 -0.97 35.34 30.30
N SER A 238 -1.09 35.31 28.97
CA SER A 238 -1.38 36.50 28.16
C SER A 238 -2.79 37.05 28.44
N LEU A 239 -3.77 36.15 28.61
CA LEU A 239 -5.13 36.52 29.00
C LEU A 239 -5.20 37.09 30.42
N ASP A 240 -4.53 36.46 31.38
CA ASP A 240 -4.44 36.94 32.76
C ASP A 240 -3.80 38.35 32.82
N TRP A 241 -2.71 38.55 32.08
CA TRP A 241 -2.09 39.87 31.95
C TRP A 241 -3.07 40.90 31.35
N ALA A 242 -3.75 40.55 30.26
CA ALA A 242 -4.69 41.46 29.61
C ALA A 242 -5.90 41.81 30.51
N LEU A 243 -6.36 40.89 31.36
CA LEU A 243 -7.48 41.11 32.27
C LEU A 243 -7.06 41.94 33.50
N ASN A 244 -5.90 41.65 34.10
CA ASN A 244 -5.44 42.31 35.33
C ASN A 244 -4.80 43.69 35.07
N TYR A 245 -4.27 43.94 33.88
CA TYR A 245 -3.58 45.20 33.55
C TYR A 245 -4.36 46.08 32.55
N ARG A 246 -5.63 45.77 32.27
CA ARG A 246 -6.50 46.56 31.39
C ARG A 246 -6.67 48.02 31.85
N GLU A 247 -6.69 48.26 33.15
CA GLU A 247 -6.85 49.60 33.73
C GLU A 247 -5.61 50.48 33.52
N TYR A 248 -4.41 49.91 33.33
CA TYR A 248 -3.18 50.67 33.05
C TYR A 248 -3.01 51.08 31.59
N LEU A 249 -3.87 50.58 30.68
CA LEU A 249 -3.87 50.96 29.26
C LEU A 249 -4.85 52.10 28.95
N VAL A 250 -5.73 52.46 29.90
CA VAL A 250 -6.64 53.60 29.80
C VAL A 250 -6.08 54.76 30.61
N GLU A 251 -4.97 55.35 30.14
CA GLU A 251 -4.72 56.80 30.22
C GLU A 251 -3.40 57.16 29.52
N PRO A 252 -3.47 57.65 28.27
CA PRO A 252 -2.44 58.50 27.70
C PRO A 252 -3.00 59.92 27.51
N THR A 253 -3.66 60.50 28.52
CA THR A 253 -4.02 61.93 28.50
C THR A 253 -2.94 62.82 29.11
N PHE A 254 -2.03 62.29 29.93
CA PHE A 254 -1.08 63.12 30.68
C PHE A 254 0.29 63.35 30.00
N LEU A 255 0.65 62.55 28.99
CA LEU A 255 1.96 62.67 28.32
C LEU A 255 1.95 63.57 27.07
N PHE A 256 0.77 63.92 26.53
CA PHE A 256 0.69 64.82 25.37
C PHE A 256 0.79 66.31 25.76
N GLU A 257 0.29 66.72 26.93
CA GLU A 257 0.36 68.13 27.37
C GLU A 257 1.77 68.57 27.80
N THR A 258 2.58 67.67 28.37
CA THR A 258 3.95 68.02 28.80
C THR A 258 4.92 68.13 27.62
N LEU A 259 4.72 67.34 26.56
CA LEU A 259 5.53 67.41 25.35
C LEU A 259 5.15 68.62 24.46
N TRP A 260 3.88 69.01 24.42
CA TRP A 260 3.46 70.18 23.62
C TRP A 260 3.91 71.51 24.24
N ASN A 261 3.83 71.66 25.57
CA ASN A 261 4.26 72.88 26.27
C ASN A 261 5.79 73.12 26.25
N THR A 262 6.59 72.14 25.82
CA THR A 262 8.04 72.30 25.66
C THR A 262 8.43 72.73 24.24
N ILE A 263 7.52 72.61 23.26
CA ILE A 263 7.79 72.90 21.84
C ILE A 263 7.36 74.33 21.45
N ASP A 264 6.35 74.91 22.11
CA ASP A 264 5.84 76.27 21.81
C ASP A 264 6.59 77.39 22.58
N GLY A 265 7.79 77.11 23.12
CA GLY A 265 8.57 78.03 23.98
C GLY A 265 9.88 78.57 23.39
N VAL A 266 10.05 78.57 22.06
CA VAL A 266 11.19 79.20 21.36
C VAL A 266 10.72 80.01 20.16
#